data_AF-A0A6G1JL95-F1
#
_entry.id   AF-A0A6G1JL95-F1
#
_cell.length_a   1.000
_cell.length_b   1.000
_cell.length_c   1.000
_cell.angle_alpha   90.00
_cell.angle_beta   90.00
_cell.angle_gamma   90.00
#
_symmetry.space_group_name_H-M   'P 1'
#
loop_
_entity.id
_entity.type
_entity.pdbx_description
1 polymer ?
#
loop_
_entity_poly.entity_id
_entity_poly.type
_entity_poly.pdbx_seq_one_letter_code
_entity_poly.pdbx_strand_id
1 'polypeptide(L)'
;MTTASLLSGKRMGYYYDRRYLPGNNQSYRVDPPMHTIELVVDEAVSIQYTHSLNERIKWIIFSASRGVDSYGTFQLNGTVSETGNVTIIKTYVTQGWSWMWHGTVMPFGIVGVLGDIRGVELGGYFWIWKQD
;
A
#
# COMPACT_ATOMS: atom_id res chain seq x y z
N MET A 1 9.11 -1.20 -15.68
CA MET A 1 10.00 -0.19 -15.05
C MET A 1 9.75 -0.15 -13.54
N THR A 2 10.32 -1.12 -12.81
CA THR A 2 10.30 -1.15 -11.34
C THR A 2 11.72 -1.46 -10.88
N THR A 3 12.35 -0.51 -10.18
CA THR A 3 13.70 -0.65 -9.62
C THR A 3 13.62 -0.62 -8.10
N ALA A 4 14.55 -1.31 -7.42
CA ALA A 4 14.66 -1.25 -5.96
C ALA A 4 14.82 0.19 -5.47
N SER A 5 15.59 1.01 -6.20
CA SER A 5 15.79 2.41 -5.88
C SER A 5 14.50 3.21 -5.99
N LEU A 6 13.63 2.94 -6.96
CA LEU A 6 12.33 3.62 -7.09
C LEU A 6 11.39 3.25 -5.94
N LEU A 7 11.46 2.01 -5.45
CA LEU A 7 10.53 1.44 -4.47
C LEU A 7 10.94 1.70 -3.02
N SER A 8 12.23 1.65 -2.71
CA SER A 8 12.74 1.75 -1.34
C SER A 8 12.83 3.19 -0.84
N GLY A 9 12.91 3.33 0.49
CA GLY A 9 13.23 4.60 1.16
C GLY A 9 12.03 5.31 1.76
N LYS A 10 12.24 6.57 2.16
CA LYS A 10 11.24 7.41 2.83
C LYS A 10 10.17 7.89 1.86
N ARG A 11 8.93 7.90 2.33
CA ARG A 11 7.72 8.24 1.59
C ARG A 11 6.80 9.10 2.45
N MET A 12 5.99 9.87 1.74
CA MET A 12 4.78 10.51 2.25
C MET A 12 3.59 9.98 1.47
N GLY A 13 2.40 10.06 2.05
CA GLY A 13 1.17 9.68 1.36
C GLY A 13 -0.07 10.36 1.85
N TYR A 14 -1.14 10.17 1.10
CA TYR A 14 -2.52 10.42 1.53
C TYR A 14 -3.36 9.21 1.24
N TYR A 15 -4.44 9.05 2.00
CA TYR A 15 -5.54 8.23 1.57
C TYR A 15 -6.86 8.94 1.85
N TYR A 16 -7.85 8.53 1.08
CA TYR A 16 -9.23 8.90 1.27
C TYR A 16 -9.97 7.71 1.90
N ASP A 17 -10.75 7.95 2.95
CA ASP A 17 -11.57 6.95 3.62
C ASP A 17 -13.04 7.07 3.20
N ARG A 18 -13.57 6.04 2.54
CA ARG A 18 -14.97 5.91 2.11
C ARG A 18 -15.83 5.11 3.09
N ARG A 19 -15.27 4.56 4.17
CA ARG A 19 -15.89 3.51 5.00
C ARG A 19 -16.94 4.03 5.99
N TYR A 20 -17.38 5.29 5.89
CA TYR A 20 -18.38 5.86 6.80
C TYR A 20 -19.82 5.50 6.35
N LEU A 21 -20.49 4.69 7.17
CA LEU A 21 -21.78 3.99 6.99
C LEU A 21 -23.04 4.88 7.20
N PRO A 22 -24.24 4.29 7.46
CA PRO A 22 -25.46 4.38 6.68
C PRO A 22 -26.29 5.65 6.93
N GLY A 23 -26.84 6.24 5.86
CA GLY A 23 -27.66 7.47 5.93
C GLY A 23 -27.33 8.53 4.89
N ASN A 24 -26.40 8.24 3.98
CA ASN A 24 -26.15 8.98 2.74
C ASN A 24 -26.00 10.51 2.91
N ASN A 25 -24.81 10.91 3.36
CA ASN A 25 -24.15 12.06 2.77
C ASN A 25 -22.69 11.66 2.60
N GLN A 26 -22.27 11.47 1.35
CA GLN A 26 -20.92 11.07 0.92
C GLN A 26 -19.88 12.11 1.40
N SER A 27 -19.55 12.09 2.68
CA SER A 27 -18.48 12.91 3.23
C SER A 27 -17.17 12.20 2.89
N TYR A 28 -16.52 12.69 1.84
CA TYR A 28 -15.19 12.23 1.49
C TYR A 28 -14.22 12.80 2.51
N ARG A 29 -13.65 11.96 3.38
CA ARG A 29 -12.61 12.40 4.31
C ARG A 29 -11.25 12.07 3.74
N VAL A 30 -10.51 13.11 3.39
CA VAL A 30 -9.07 13.00 3.19
C VAL A 30 -8.45 13.03 4.58
N ASP A 31 -7.80 11.94 4.97
CA ASP A 31 -7.11 11.92 6.24
C ASP A 31 -5.84 12.78 6.21
N PRO A 32 -5.35 13.22 7.38
CA PRO A 32 -4.03 13.84 7.47
C PRO A 32 -2.97 12.99 6.75
N PRO A 33 -1.91 13.64 6.21
CA PRO A 33 -0.90 12.92 5.45
C PRO A 33 -0.30 11.78 6.28
N MET A 34 -0.23 10.61 5.64
CA MET A 34 0.62 9.53 6.13
C MET A 34 2.06 9.98 5.98
N HIS A 35 2.84 9.86 7.04
CA HIS A 35 4.21 10.33 7.08
C HIS A 35 5.15 9.25 7.58
N THR A 36 6.45 9.51 7.47
CA THR A 36 7.51 8.60 7.94
C THR A 36 7.35 7.17 7.39
N ILE A 37 6.77 7.04 6.20
CA ILE A 37 6.63 5.75 5.55
C ILE A 37 8.02 5.35 5.06
N GLU A 38 8.57 4.27 5.57
CA GLU A 38 9.84 3.69 5.14
C GLU A 38 9.54 2.37 4.45
N LEU A 39 9.82 2.28 3.15
CA LEU A 39 9.69 1.03 2.40
C LEU A 39 11.02 0.29 2.36
N VAL A 40 11.02 -0.93 2.91
CA VAL A 40 12.11 -1.89 2.86
C VAL A 40 11.76 -2.93 1.81
N VAL A 41 12.48 -2.91 0.69
CA VAL A 41 12.16 -3.71 -0.50
C VAL A 41 13.37 -4.51 -0.93
N ASP A 42 13.15 -5.78 -1.27
CA ASP A 42 14.18 -6.66 -1.86
C ASP A 42 13.63 -7.40 -3.08
N GLU A 43 14.54 -7.92 -3.90
CA GLU A 43 14.19 -8.72 -5.07
C GLU A 43 13.55 -10.05 -4.65
N ALA A 44 12.50 -10.45 -5.37
CA ALA A 44 11.87 -11.74 -5.16
C ALA A 44 12.79 -12.86 -5.69
N VAL A 45 13.58 -13.47 -4.81
CA VAL A 45 14.46 -14.60 -5.16
C VAL A 45 13.62 -15.85 -5.45
N SER A 46 13.30 -16.09 -6.71
CA SER A 46 12.74 -17.34 -7.28
C SER A 46 11.52 -17.98 -6.58
N ILE A 47 10.81 -17.29 -5.70
CA ILE A 47 9.53 -17.78 -5.21
C ILE A 47 8.46 -17.29 -6.18
N GLN A 48 8.10 -18.16 -7.14
CA GLN A 48 6.98 -17.94 -8.05
C GLN A 48 5.67 -17.96 -7.27
N TYR A 49 5.37 -16.88 -6.53
CA TYR A 49 4.00 -16.61 -6.13
C TYR A 49 3.26 -16.12 -7.38
N THR A 50 2.56 -17.03 -8.06
CA THR A 50 1.66 -16.70 -9.16
C THR A 50 0.44 -15.97 -8.59
N HIS A 51 0.55 -14.65 -8.47
CA HIS A 51 -0.61 -13.78 -8.37
C HIS A 51 -1.25 -13.76 -9.77
N SER A 52 -2.24 -14.64 -10.00
CA SER A 52 -2.76 -14.98 -11.34
C SER A 52 -1.71 -15.69 -12.22
N LEU A 53 -2.18 -16.54 -13.14
CA LEU A 53 -1.33 -17.49 -13.88
C LEU A 53 -0.23 -16.87 -14.75
N ASN A 54 -0.18 -15.53 -14.91
CA ASN A 54 0.69 -14.86 -15.87
C ASN A 54 1.56 -13.72 -15.30
N GLU A 55 1.45 -13.38 -14.02
CA GLU A 55 2.17 -12.23 -13.47
C GLU A 55 3.26 -12.65 -12.49
N ARG A 56 4.51 -12.31 -12.83
CA ARG A 56 5.68 -12.60 -12.00
C ARG A 56 5.88 -11.50 -10.96
N ILE A 57 6.00 -11.91 -9.70
CA ILE A 57 6.44 -11.03 -8.63
C ILE A 57 7.93 -10.74 -8.81
N LYS A 58 8.28 -9.45 -8.79
CA LYS A 58 9.66 -8.97 -8.92
C LYS A 58 10.23 -8.47 -7.60
N TRP A 59 9.41 -7.83 -6.77
CA TRP A 59 9.85 -7.24 -5.51
C TRP A 59 8.96 -7.65 -4.35
N ILE A 60 9.57 -7.80 -3.18
CA ILE A 60 8.90 -8.04 -1.90
C ILE A 60 9.05 -6.80 -1.03
N ILE A 61 7.93 -6.35 -0.45
CA ILE A 61 7.88 -5.31 0.57
C ILE A 61 7.83 -6.02 1.94
N PHE A 62 8.87 -5.86 2.75
CA PHE A 62 8.98 -6.57 4.03
C PHE A 62 8.20 -5.87 5.14
N SER A 63 7.77 -6.62 6.14
CA SER A 63 7.08 -6.12 7.34
C SER A 63 7.91 -5.15 8.19
N ALA A 64 9.21 -5.04 7.93
CA ALA A 64 10.06 -3.96 8.44
C ALA A 64 9.64 -2.58 7.90
N SER A 65 8.90 -2.54 6.80
CA SER A 65 8.32 -1.32 6.24
C SER A 65 7.24 -0.79 7.17
N ARG A 66 7.29 0.49 7.48
CA ARG A 66 6.45 1.11 8.52
C ARG A 66 6.09 2.54 8.17
N GLY A 67 5.01 3.06 8.74
CA GLY A 67 4.60 4.45 8.62
C GLY A 67 3.68 4.85 9.76
N VAL A 68 3.23 6.11 9.72
CA VAL A 68 2.30 6.67 10.71
C VAL A 68 1.21 7.46 10.00
N ASP A 69 -0.02 7.33 10.48
CA ASP A 69 -1.15 8.17 10.10
C ASP A 69 -2.00 8.54 11.34
N SER A 70 -3.20 9.09 11.12
CA SER A 70 -4.11 9.52 12.20
C SER A 70 -4.58 8.40 13.14
N TYR A 71 -4.49 7.14 12.74
CA TYR A 71 -4.87 5.98 13.55
C TYR A 71 -3.67 5.34 14.27
N GLY A 72 -2.44 5.72 13.91
CA GLY A 72 -1.22 5.35 14.59
C GLY A 72 -0.17 4.72 13.68
N THR A 73 0.76 3.99 14.30
CA THR A 73 1.83 3.29 13.58
C THR A 73 1.29 2.06 12.87
N PHE A 74 1.71 1.89 11.62
CA PHE A 74 1.39 0.72 10.80
C PHE A 74 2.63 0.10 10.18
N GLN A 75 2.52 -1.18 9.86
CA GLN A 75 3.46 -1.94 9.05
C GLN A 75 2.88 -2.19 7.67
N LEU A 76 3.75 -2.34 6.68
CA LEU A 76 3.40 -2.71 5.31
C LEU A 76 4.10 -4.02 4.95
N ASN A 77 3.37 -4.96 4.36
CA ASN A 77 3.95 -6.16 3.76
C ASN A 77 3.28 -6.41 2.41
N GLY A 78 4.03 -6.80 1.38
CA GLY A 78 3.42 -6.93 0.07
C GLY A 78 4.36 -7.33 -1.03
N THR A 79 3.85 -7.22 -2.25
CA THR A 79 4.55 -7.61 -3.46
C THR A 79 4.36 -6.57 -4.56
N VAL A 80 5.35 -6.50 -5.45
CA VAL A 80 5.29 -5.71 -6.68
C VAL A 80 5.66 -6.62 -7.85
N SER A 81 4.83 -6.63 -8.88
CA SER A 81 5.07 -7.41 -10.08
C SER A 81 6.08 -6.75 -11.04
N GLU A 82 6.50 -7.52 -12.05
CA GLU A 82 7.31 -7.00 -13.16
C GLU A 82 6.60 -5.89 -13.94
N THR A 83 5.26 -5.95 -14.05
CA THR A 83 4.45 -4.95 -14.75
C THR A 83 4.18 -3.69 -13.89
N GLY A 84 4.46 -3.77 -12.59
CA GLY A 84 4.26 -2.67 -11.65
C GLY A 84 2.95 -2.75 -10.86
N ASN A 85 2.20 -3.84 -10.94
CA ASN A 85 1.08 -4.07 -10.03
C ASN A 85 1.58 -4.27 -8.61
N VAL A 86 0.88 -3.68 -7.65
CA VAL A 86 1.24 -3.65 -6.24
C VAL A 86 0.11 -4.26 -5.43
N THR A 87 0.45 -5.17 -4.52
CA THR A 87 -0.46 -5.64 -3.47
C THR A 87 0.24 -5.49 -2.13
N ILE A 88 -0.32 -4.68 -1.24
CA ILE A 88 0.23 -4.41 0.10
C ILE A 88 -0.86 -4.69 1.13
N ILE A 89 -0.48 -5.34 2.22
CA ILE A 89 -1.26 -5.42 3.45
C ILE A 89 -0.69 -4.38 4.41
N LYS A 90 -1.55 -3.45 4.82
CA LYS A 90 -1.27 -2.49 5.88
C LYS A 90 -1.88 -3.00 7.18
N THR A 91 -1.05 -3.20 8.20
CA THR A 91 -1.48 -3.67 9.52
C THR A 91 -1.10 -2.64 10.57
N TYR A 92 -2.05 -2.19 11.39
CA TYR A 92 -1.72 -1.28 12.48
C TYR A 92 -1.17 -2.04 13.67
N VAL A 93 -0.06 -1.55 14.21
CA VAL A 93 0.75 -2.27 15.21
C VAL A 93 -0.01 -2.44 16.53
N THR A 94 -0.77 -1.44 16.95
CA THR A 94 -1.46 -1.46 18.25
C THR A 94 -2.81 -2.18 18.18
N GLN A 95 -3.59 -1.97 17.13
CA GLN A 95 -4.96 -2.47 17.04
C GLN A 95 -5.10 -3.80 16.29
N GLY A 96 -4.09 -4.20 15.49
CA GLY A 96 -4.07 -5.47 14.77
C GLY A 96 -4.98 -5.57 13.53
N TRP A 97 -5.90 -4.63 13.33
CA TRP A 97 -6.66 -4.51 12.08
C TRP A 97 -5.76 -4.29 10.86
N SER A 98 -6.16 -4.90 9.75
CA SER A 98 -5.41 -4.91 8.51
C SER A 98 -6.28 -4.48 7.32
N TRP A 99 -5.65 -3.88 6.33
CA TRP A 99 -6.27 -3.38 5.11
C TRP A 99 -5.44 -3.77 3.92
N MET A 100 -6.10 -4.16 2.83
CA MET A 100 -5.44 -4.52 1.59
C MET A 100 -5.40 -3.31 0.66
N TRP A 101 -4.25 -3.06 0.09
CA TRP A 101 -3.94 -1.97 -0.82
C TRP A 101 -3.55 -2.59 -2.17
N HIS A 102 -4.31 -2.27 -3.20
CA HIS A 102 -3.99 -2.64 -4.57
C HIS A 102 -3.67 -1.40 -5.37
N GLY A 103 -2.59 -1.43 -6.13
CA GLY A 103 -2.17 -0.25 -6.87
C GLY A 103 -1.21 -0.55 -7.99
N THR A 104 -0.62 0.53 -8.50
CA THR A 104 0.33 0.49 -9.60
C THR A 104 1.49 1.43 -9.29
N VAL A 105 2.71 0.96 -9.57
CA VAL A 105 3.92 1.76 -9.52
C VAL A 105 3.90 2.78 -10.66
N MET A 106 4.05 4.05 -10.29
CA MET A 106 4.18 5.19 -11.19
C MET A 106 5.60 5.77 -11.07
N PRO A 107 6.09 6.53 -12.05
CA PRO A 107 7.41 7.18 -11.97
C PRO A 107 7.61 8.06 -10.73
N PHE A 108 6.50 8.57 -10.16
CA PHE A 108 6.50 9.45 -8.99
C PHE A 108 6.06 8.76 -7.69
N GLY A 109 5.66 7.48 -7.70
CA GLY A 109 5.12 6.87 -6.49
C GLY A 109 4.30 5.60 -6.73
N ILE A 110 3.38 5.31 -5.82
CA ILE A 110 2.40 4.23 -5.93
C ILE A 110 1.02 4.83 -5.70
N VAL A 111 0.10 4.58 -6.63
CA VAL A 111 -1.30 5.00 -6.56
C VAL A 111 -2.17 3.76 -6.55
N GLY A 112 -3.33 3.83 -5.89
CA GLY A 112 -4.23 2.69 -5.89
C GLY A 112 -5.46 2.87 -5.04
N VAL A 113 -6.06 1.73 -4.73
CA VAL A 113 -7.24 1.57 -3.88
C VAL A 113 -6.89 0.81 -2.62
N LEU A 114 -7.57 1.14 -1.53
CA LEU A 114 -7.56 0.35 -0.31
C LEU A 114 -8.93 -0.27 -0.08
N GLY A 115 -8.96 -1.41 0.58
CA GLY A 115 -10.17 -2.16 0.89
C GLY A 115 -9.97 -3.16 2.00
N ASP A 116 -11.05 -3.87 2.33
CA ASP A 116 -10.99 -5.01 3.25
C ASP A 116 -10.04 -6.09 2.70
N ILE A 117 -9.40 -6.85 3.58
CA ILE A 117 -8.48 -7.94 3.23
C ILE A 117 -9.14 -9.06 2.41
N ARG A 118 -10.47 -9.15 2.43
CA ARG A 118 -11.26 -10.07 1.61
C ARG A 118 -11.46 -9.55 0.17
N GLY A 119 -11.09 -8.31 -0.12
CA GLY A 119 -11.22 -7.69 -1.45
C GLY A 119 -12.66 -7.34 -1.85
N VAL A 120 -13.61 -7.39 -0.93
CA VAL A 120 -15.05 -7.27 -1.23
C VAL A 120 -15.53 -5.82 -1.26
N GLU A 121 -14.85 -4.91 -0.55
CA GLU A 121 -15.31 -3.53 -0.38
C GLU A 121 -14.20 -2.51 -0.66
N LEU A 122 -14.53 -1.50 -1.47
CA LEU A 122 -13.68 -0.34 -1.72
C LEU A 122 -13.70 0.57 -0.48
N GLY A 123 -12.58 0.57 0.25
CA GLY A 123 -12.36 1.46 1.39
C GLY A 123 -11.88 2.86 0.98
N GLY A 124 -11.35 3.04 -0.24
CA GLY A 124 -10.98 4.34 -0.78
C GLY A 124 -9.76 4.30 -1.68
N TYR A 125 -9.12 5.45 -1.90
CA TYR A 125 -7.94 5.61 -2.74
C TYR A 125 -6.74 5.98 -1.89
N PHE A 126 -5.54 5.57 -2.31
CA PHE A 126 -4.30 6.00 -1.70
C PHE A 126 -3.31 6.48 -2.75
N TRP A 127 -2.39 7.33 -2.30
CA TRP A 127 -1.22 7.73 -3.05
C TRP A 127 -0.04 7.88 -2.09
N ILE A 128 1.09 7.25 -2.42
CA ILE A 128 2.37 7.43 -1.72
C ILE A 128 3.47 7.81 -2.72
N TRP A 129 4.33 8.75 -2.37
CA TRP A 129 5.44 9.21 -3.20
C TRP A 129 6.71 9.34 -2.38
N LYS A 130 7.86 9.41 -3.06
CA LYS A 130 9.14 9.60 -2.38
C LYS A 130 9.19 10.94 -1.66
N GLN A 131 9.72 10.92 -0.45
CA GLN A 131 10.15 12.13 0.22
C GLN A 131 11.62 12.35 -0.17
N ASP A 132 11.93 13.55 -0.69
CA ASP A 132 13.30 13.95 -1.02
C ASP A 132 14.24 13.89 0.20
#